data_AF-A0A966QTV1-F1
#
_entry.id   AF-A0A966QTV1-F1
#
_cell.length_a   1.000
_cell.length_b   1.000
_cell.length_c   1.000
_cell.angle_alpha   90.00
_cell.angle_beta   90.00
_cell.angle_gamma   90.00
#
_symmetry.space_group_name_H-M   'P 1'
#
loop_
_entity.id
_entity.type
_entity.pdbx_description
1 polymer ?
#
loop_
_entity_poly.entity_id
_entity_poly.type
_entity_poly.pdbx_seq_one_letter_code
_entity_poly.pdbx_strand_id
1 'polypeptide(L)'
;MIEAREWNGHPIHRRQVDGYVNATAMCRAGGRRWNHYVTNDRTAEYLQALSGSAGIPADLLVASIGTGPNHLRGTWIHPRLAVDLARWISPSFAVWMDGW
;
A
#
# COMPACT_ATOMS: atom_id res chain seq x y z
N MET A 1 -12.52 7.26 -9.36
CA MET A 1 -13.15 5.93 -9.27
C MET A 1 -12.22 5.00 -8.51
N ILE A 2 -12.76 4.03 -7.78
CA ILE A 2 -12.00 3.05 -6.98
C ILE A 2 -12.40 1.65 -7.40
N GLU A 3 -11.40 0.81 -7.62
CA GLU A 3 -11.55 -0.63 -7.84
C GLU A 3 -11.20 -1.39 -6.56
N ALA A 4 -11.74 -2.60 -6.41
CA ALA A 4 -11.39 -3.50 -5.32
C ALA A 4 -11.15 -4.92 -5.83
N ARG A 5 -10.13 -5.59 -5.28
CA ARG A 5 -9.92 -7.03 -5.42
C ARG A 5 -9.90 -7.67 -4.04
N GLU A 6 -10.37 -8.89 -3.96
CA GLU A 6 -10.43 -9.64 -2.71
C GLU A 6 -9.19 -10.52 -2.52
N TRP A 7 -8.66 -10.53 -1.29
CA TRP A 7 -7.67 -11.48 -0.81
C TRP A 7 -8.18 -12.12 0.49
N ASN A 8 -8.44 -13.43 0.48
CA ASN A 8 -8.91 -14.19 1.64
C ASN A 8 -10.11 -13.53 2.37
N GLY A 9 -11.15 -13.10 1.64
CA GLY A 9 -12.31 -12.44 2.24
C GLY A 9 -12.09 -10.98 2.64
N HIS A 10 -10.92 -10.40 2.35
CA HIS A 10 -10.62 -9.00 2.63
C HIS A 10 -10.56 -8.17 1.33
N PRO A 11 -11.44 -7.16 1.17
CA PRO A 11 -11.36 -6.27 0.02
C PRO A 11 -10.19 -5.29 0.15
N ILE A 12 -9.30 -5.31 -0.83
CA ILE A 12 -8.23 -4.34 -0.99
C ILE A 12 -8.66 -3.34 -2.06
N HIS A 13 -8.48 -2.05 -1.79
CA HIS A 13 -8.94 -0.98 -2.67
C HIS A 13 -7.77 -0.32 -3.38
N ARG A 14 -7.96 0.00 -4.67
CA ARG A 14 -7.02 0.75 -5.49
C ARG A 14 -7.73 1.89 -6.20
N ARG A 15 -7.12 3.07 -6.20
CA ARG A 15 -7.62 4.22 -6.94
C ARG A 15 -7.27 4.05 -8.42
N GLN A 16 -8.26 4.20 -9.31
CA GLN A 16 -8.02 4.07 -10.75
C GLN A 16 -7.24 5.25 -11.36
N VAL A 17 -7.26 6.41 -10.68
CA VAL A 17 -6.65 7.66 -11.17
C VAL A 17 -5.12 7.62 -11.11
N ASP A 18 -4.56 7.10 -10.01
CA ASP A 18 -3.12 7.13 -9.73
C ASP A 18 -2.57 5.75 -9.32
N GLY A 19 -3.43 4.74 -9.26
CA GLY A 19 -3.08 3.38 -8.88
C GLY A 19 -2.77 3.21 -7.38
N TYR A 20 -2.99 4.21 -6.54
CA TYR A 20 -2.66 4.08 -5.12
C TYR A 20 -3.51 3.00 -4.46
N VAL A 21 -2.88 2.23 -3.58
CA VAL A 21 -3.51 1.07 -2.94
C VAL A 21 -3.69 1.36 -1.45
N ASN A 22 -4.79 0.89 -0.87
CA ASN A 22 -5.08 1.07 0.55
C ASN A 22 -4.21 0.12 1.41
N ALA A 23 -3.11 0.63 1.94
CA ALA A 23 -2.18 -0.08 2.80
C ALA A 23 -2.81 -0.57 4.12
N THR A 24 -3.80 0.17 4.65
CA THR A 24 -4.53 -0.26 5.84
C THR A 24 -5.33 -1.53 5.57
N ALA A 25 -5.99 -1.62 4.42
CA ALA A 25 -6.68 -2.84 3.99
C ALA A 25 -5.70 -4.00 3.78
N MET A 26 -4.57 -3.74 3.12
CA MET A 26 -3.52 -4.75 2.91
C MET A 26 -2.99 -5.31 4.22
N CYS A 27 -2.66 -4.44 5.18
CA CYS A 27 -2.17 -4.85 6.49
C CYS A 27 -3.21 -5.67 7.26
N ARG A 28 -4.49 -5.29 7.22
CA ARG A 28 -5.57 -6.08 7.84
C ARG A 28 -5.67 -7.47 7.24
N ALA A 29 -5.64 -7.58 5.91
CA ALA A 29 -5.71 -8.86 5.21
C ALA A 29 -4.51 -9.77 5.49
N GLY A 30 -3.34 -9.17 5.75
CA GLY A 30 -2.10 -9.87 6.10
C GLY A 30 -1.89 -10.11 7.60
N GLY A 31 -2.79 -9.66 8.48
CA GLY A 31 -2.56 -9.71 9.93
C GLY A 31 -1.37 -8.89 10.41
N ARG A 32 -1.00 -7.83 9.70
CA ARG A 32 0.13 -6.94 10.00
C ARG A 32 -0.33 -5.54 10.39
N ARG A 33 0.62 -4.70 10.82
CA ARG A 33 0.41 -3.28 11.14
C ARG A 33 1.26 -2.40 10.23
N TRP A 34 0.65 -1.40 9.60
CA TRP A 34 1.34 -0.43 8.75
C TRP A 34 2.55 0.21 9.45
N ASN A 35 2.38 0.59 10.72
CA ASN A 35 3.46 1.22 11.49
C ASN A 35 4.72 0.33 11.59
N HIS A 36 4.58 -0.99 11.70
CA HIS A 36 5.75 -1.88 11.77
C HIS A 36 6.49 -1.98 10.44
N TYR A 37 5.78 -1.80 9.33
CA TYR A 37 6.38 -1.79 8.01
C TYR A 37 7.10 -0.47 7.74
N VAL A 38 6.45 0.66 8.01
CA VAL A 38 7.00 1.99 7.68
C VAL A 38 8.17 2.42 8.58
N THR A 39 8.28 1.89 9.79
CA THR A 39 9.41 2.17 10.70
C THR A 39 10.58 1.20 10.53
N ASN A 40 10.54 0.29 9.55
CA ASN A 40 11.64 -0.62 9.26
C ASN A 40 12.71 0.07 8.41
N ASP A 41 14.00 -0.08 8.75
CA ASP A 41 15.12 0.52 8.04
C ASP A 41 15.13 0.20 6.53
N ARG A 42 14.87 -1.06 6.17
CA ARG A 42 14.77 -1.50 4.76
C ARG A 42 13.63 -0.80 4.03
N THR A 43 12.53 -0.49 4.72
CA THR A 43 11.42 0.28 4.13
C THR A 43 11.78 1.75 3.96
N ALA A 44 12.51 2.33 4.91
CA ALA A 44 13.01 3.71 4.77
C ALA A 44 13.97 3.84 3.58
N GLU A 45 14.91 2.90 3.42
CA GLU A 45 15.80 2.83 2.26
C GLU A 45 15.02 2.67 0.95
N TYR A 46 14.02 1.78 0.92
CA TYR A 46 13.18 1.56 -0.25
C TYR A 46 12.37 2.82 -0.63
N LEU A 47 11.80 3.54 0.35
CA LEU A 47 11.07 4.79 0.11
C LEU A 47 11.98 5.86 -0.51
N GLN A 48 13.21 6.00 -0.02
CA GLN A 48 14.18 6.94 -0.59
C GLN A 48 14.56 6.57 -2.03
N ALA A 49 14.88 5.30 -2.27
CA ALA A 49 15.20 4.80 -3.61
C ALA A 49 14.01 4.97 -4.58
N LEU A 50 12.80 4.67 -4.13
CA LEU A 50 11.58 4.84 -4.93
C LEU A 50 11.30 6.31 -5.22
N SER A 51 11.46 7.19 -4.23
CA SER A 51 11.29 8.64 -4.40
C SER A 51 12.24 9.18 -5.48
N GLY A 52 13.53 8.84 -5.40
CA GLY A 52 14.52 9.22 -6.41
C GLY A 52 14.23 8.62 -7.79
N SER A 53 13.85 7.34 -7.87
CA SER A 53 13.56 6.68 -9.14
C SER A 53 12.28 7.21 -9.82
N ALA A 54 11.26 7.55 -9.05
CA ALA A 54 9.99 8.02 -9.58
C ALA A 54 9.95 9.55 -9.80
N GLY A 55 10.90 10.30 -9.23
CA GLY A 55 10.85 11.76 -9.19
C GLY A 55 9.70 12.29 -8.34
N ILE A 56 9.19 11.48 -7.41
CA ILE A 56 8.05 11.80 -6.54
C ILE A 56 8.60 12.00 -5.12
N PRO A 57 8.34 13.14 -4.45
CA PRO A 57 8.67 13.34 -3.04
C PRO A 57 8.19 12.19 -2.15
N ALA A 58 9.01 11.77 -1.19
CA ALA A 58 8.72 10.61 -0.35
C ALA A 58 7.41 10.74 0.46
N ASP A 59 7.04 11.96 0.84
CA ASP A 59 5.78 12.28 1.52
C ASP A 59 4.55 12.07 0.61
N LEU A 60 4.70 12.19 -0.71
CA LEU A 60 3.61 11.89 -1.64
C LEU A 60 3.45 10.38 -1.90
N LEU A 61 4.45 9.55 -1.60
CA LEU A 61 4.35 8.09 -1.74
C LEU A 61 3.35 7.48 -0.75
N VAL A 62 3.02 8.20 0.33
CA VAL A 62 2.15 7.76 1.43
C VAL A 62 1.14 8.88 1.78
N ALA A 63 -0.13 8.67 1.47
CA ALA A 63 -1.21 9.61 1.79
C ALA A 63 -2.14 9.06 2.88
N SER A 64 -2.26 9.75 4.01
CA SER A 64 -3.18 9.38 5.08
C SER A 64 -4.51 10.12 4.95
N ILE A 65 -5.61 9.38 4.79
CA ILE A 65 -6.97 9.93 4.68
C ILE A 65 -7.76 9.58 5.95
N GLY A 66 -8.03 10.59 6.79
CA GLY A 66 -8.76 10.42 8.06
C GLY A 66 -10.26 10.79 8.00
N THR A 67 -10.68 11.52 6.98
CA THR A 67 -12.04 12.07 6.84
C THR A 67 -12.79 11.45 5.65
N GLY A 68 -14.10 11.67 5.55
CA GLY A 68 -14.93 11.15 4.47
C GLY A 68 -15.53 9.75 4.73
N PRO A 69 -16.06 9.06 3.71
CA PRO A 69 -16.63 7.72 3.83
C PRO A 69 -15.63 6.69 4.35
N ASN A 70 -16.06 5.79 5.25
CA ASN A 70 -15.17 4.84 5.93
C ASN A 70 -14.33 3.97 4.99
N HIS A 71 -14.87 3.57 3.84
CA HIS A 71 -14.16 2.75 2.85
C HIS A 71 -13.07 3.51 2.08
N LEU A 72 -13.07 4.85 2.15
CA LEU A 72 -12.05 5.72 1.56
C LEU A 72 -10.94 6.10 2.55
N ARG A 73 -11.15 5.84 3.84
CA ARG A 73 -10.19 6.18 4.89
C ARG A 73 -9.05 5.17 4.94
N GLY A 74 -7.95 5.61 5.54
CA GLY A 74 -6.75 4.80 5.76
C GLY A 74 -5.54 5.40 5.07
N THR A 75 -4.45 4.63 5.08
CA THR A 75 -3.20 4.98 4.42
C THR A 75 -3.22 4.45 3.00
N TRP A 76 -3.03 5.33 2.03
CA TRP A 76 -2.95 5.05 0.61
C TRP A 76 -1.52 5.19 0.14
N ILE A 77 -1.01 4.20 -0.59
CA ILE A 77 0.40 4.16 -0.98
C ILE A 77 0.59 3.99 -2.47
N HIS A 78 1.69 4.54 -2.98
CA HIS A 78 2.12 4.41 -4.36
C HIS A 78 2.15 2.92 -4.82
N PRO A 79 1.76 2.58 -6.06
CA PRO A 79 1.68 1.19 -6.53
C PRO A 79 2.96 0.37 -6.28
N ARG A 80 4.13 0.93 -6.58
CA ARG A 80 5.42 0.24 -6.35
C ARG A 80 5.73 0.02 -4.86
N LEU A 81 5.20 0.86 -3.97
CA LEU A 81 5.29 0.65 -2.52
C LEU A 81 4.28 -0.40 -2.06
N ALA A 82 3.11 -0.49 -2.69
CA ALA A 82 2.13 -1.54 -2.40
C ALA A 82 2.69 -2.92 -2.70
N VAL A 83 3.33 -3.11 -3.85
CA VAL A 83 3.95 -4.40 -4.19
C VAL A 83 5.04 -4.76 -3.16
N ASP A 84 5.83 -3.78 -2.72
CA ASP A 84 6.85 -3.99 -1.70
C ASP A 84 6.26 -4.32 -0.31
N LEU A 85 5.19 -3.63 0.11
CA LEU A 85 4.44 -3.98 1.31
C LEU A 85 3.87 -5.40 1.24
N ALA A 86 3.36 -5.82 0.07
CA ALA A 86 2.83 -7.16 -0.12
C ALA A 86 3.91 -8.24 0.10
N ARG A 87 5.14 -8.01 -0.40
CA ARG A 87 6.32 -8.86 -0.14
C ARG A 87 6.65 -8.98 1.33
N TRP A 88 6.58 -7.87 2.08
CA TRP A 88 6.82 -7.89 3.51
C TRP A 88 5.72 -8.60 4.30
N ILE A 89 4.47 -8.53 3.83
CA ILE A 89 3.33 -9.21 4.47
C ILE A 89 3.47 -10.72 4.34
N SER A 90 3.55 -11.25 3.12
CA SER A 90 3.80 -12.67 2.84
C SER A 90 4.11 -12.92 1.36
N PRO A 91 4.87 -13.98 1.01
CA PRO A 91 5.14 -14.33 -0.38
C PRO A 91 3.87 -14.56 -1.22
N SER A 92 2.87 -15.27 -0.69
CA SER A 92 1.62 -15.55 -1.42
C SER A 92 0.84 -14.27 -1.72
N PHE A 93 0.82 -13.32 -0.79
CA PHE A 93 0.16 -12.04 -1.01
C PHE A 93 0.90 -11.16 -2.01
N ALA A 94 2.23 -11.25 -2.04
CA ALA A 94 3.05 -10.58 -3.07
C ALA A 94 2.73 -11.08 -4.48
N VAL A 95 2.66 -12.41 -4.67
CA VAL A 95 2.30 -13.00 -5.97
C VAL A 95 0.92 -12.55 -6.44
N TRP A 96 -0.04 -12.46 -5.51
CA TRP A 96 -1.37 -11.92 -5.82
C TRP A 96 -1.33 -10.44 -6.22
N MET A 97 -0.52 -9.63 -5.51
CA MET A 97 -0.37 -8.20 -5.79
C MET A 97 0.38 -7.95 -7.11
N ASP A 98 1.36 -8.78 -7.46
CA ASP A 98 2.09 -8.70 -8.73
C ASP A 98 1.16 -8.86 -9.95
N GLY A 99 0.02 -9.55 -9.78
CA GLY A 99 -1.00 -9.73 -10.81
C GLY A 99 -2.06 -8.63 -10.90
N TRP A 100 -1.91 -7.50 -10.19
CA TRP A 100 -2.89 -6.40 -10.15
C TRP A 100 -2.39 -5.09 -10.77
#